data_AF-A0A9E6CSD1-F1
#
_entry.id   AF-A0A9E6CSD1-F1
#
_cell.length_a   1.000
_cell.length_b   1.000
_cell.length_c   1.000
_cell.angle_alpha   90.00
_cell.angle_beta   90.00
_cell.angle_gamma   90.00
#
_symmetry.space_group_name_H-M   'P 1'
#
loop_
_entity.id
_entity.type
_entity.pdbx_description
1 polymer ?
#
loop_
_entity_poly.entity_id
_entity_poly.type
_entity_poly.pdbx_seq_one_letter_code
_entity_poly.pdbx_strand_id
1 'polypeptide(L)'
;MKKLCIILSFLILVPMLNSLEKFYTYYDKGMQFMERGEWIRALAEFKSASSLEFVDKKKQRTYGTRFIQYFPHREMGICHYNLGEYDNAMGELQLSYAYKKSKRALEYIDKMSYEGGEIDIEDSIAQREKHKKEQEELALRQKEMEEQKKKEEELIQKQKEIEEESKRLKEEKEKAKKILEELALRQKEMEEQKEKEQELALIQKEIEEKRRLEEEKQKKAQREIEILEKEIEQKQLELEREKKKTEEQKEKKTDISKLPLGALTYDPSKVTQVGSRLSIAVLTFESNEKAQNLIESVTEKLITQLVNLRRFRVIERSAMNKIMQEQKLGMTGFVDDETAIQVGKLVGADVIVLGRINLEIGFAKISARGIDTETSELIVAKEANSGNTSIENIEKLVEQVAIDIYNDLPLVEGIVVEVEEDQIFLSIGSDVGVRKGTKCVAYKEGKIYYHPQTGEVLGKNVTPLGELIVIQVQEKMSIAKVIGKTGKIEIEDKVVVK
;
A
#
# COMPACT_ATOMS: atom_id res chain seq x y z
N MET A 1 -16.95 -9.58 32.75
CA MET A 1 -17.64 -8.92 33.88
C MET A 1 -17.42 -7.42 33.77
N LYS A 2 -18.52 -6.66 33.74
CA LYS A 2 -18.57 -5.20 33.56
C LYS A 2 -18.13 -4.47 34.84
N LYS A 3 -17.46 -3.33 34.65
CA LYS A 3 -17.49 -2.04 35.39
C LYS A 3 -17.94 -2.04 36.87
N LEU A 4 -17.05 -1.58 37.76
CA LEU A 4 -17.29 -0.82 39.01
C LEU A 4 -15.88 -0.50 39.59
N CYS A 5 -15.44 0.67 40.04
CA CYS A 5 -16.02 1.99 40.24
C CYS A 5 -14.84 2.99 40.30
N ILE A 6 -14.95 4.12 39.59
CA ILE A 6 -14.16 5.33 39.82
C ILE A 6 -14.90 6.13 40.90
N ILE A 7 -14.14 6.87 41.72
CA ILE A 7 -14.47 8.10 42.49
C ILE A 7 -14.31 7.97 44.03
N LEU A 8 -13.64 8.99 44.60
CA LEU A 8 -13.42 9.40 46.01
C LEU A 8 -12.23 8.72 46.74
N SER A 9 -11.01 9.28 46.71
CA SER A 9 -10.53 10.45 47.46
C SER A 9 -10.67 10.35 48.99
N PHE A 10 -9.63 9.87 49.68
CA PHE A 10 -8.94 10.59 50.76
C PHE A 10 -7.82 9.69 51.35
N LEU A 11 -6.59 10.22 51.29
CA LEU A 11 -5.71 10.30 52.47
C LEU A 11 -5.04 9.01 52.99
N ILE A 12 -3.83 8.71 52.49
CA ILE A 12 -2.62 8.53 53.32
C ILE A 12 -1.45 9.14 52.49
N LEU A 13 -1.11 10.44 52.64
CA LEU A 13 -0.08 11.02 53.54
C LEU A 13 1.30 10.33 53.36
N VAL A 14 2.46 10.92 53.02
CA VAL A 14 3.04 12.27 52.93
C VAL A 14 4.31 12.11 52.05
N PRO A 15 4.67 13.01 51.14
CA PRO A 15 6.02 13.01 50.57
C PRO A 15 7.01 13.48 51.64
N MET A 16 8.01 12.65 51.97
CA MET A 16 9.15 13.01 52.84
C MET A 16 9.73 14.37 52.42
N LEU A 17 9.34 15.43 53.14
CA LEU A 17 9.99 16.72 53.11
C LEU A 17 11.36 16.59 53.78
N ASN A 18 12.42 16.50 52.98
CA ASN A 18 13.75 16.88 53.44
C ASN A 18 13.78 18.41 53.62
N SER A 19 13.49 18.89 54.83
CA SER A 19 13.78 20.27 55.20
C SER A 19 15.28 20.42 55.39
N LEU A 20 15.98 21.04 54.44
CA LEU A 20 17.32 21.58 54.67
C LEU A 20 17.22 22.55 55.88
N GLU A 21 17.73 22.16 57.06
CA GLU A 21 17.71 23.03 58.24
C GLU A 21 18.59 24.27 57.98
N LYS A 22 18.06 25.46 58.27
CA LYS A 22 18.69 26.75 57.94
C LYS A 22 19.51 27.28 59.13
N PHE A 23 20.56 28.05 58.88
CA PHE A 23 21.49 28.56 59.92
C PHE A 23 20.78 29.24 61.10
N TYR A 24 19.69 29.98 60.85
CA TYR A 24 18.96 30.71 61.89
C TYR A 24 18.18 29.79 62.84
N THR A 25 17.88 28.54 62.44
CA THR A 25 17.23 27.57 63.32
C THR A 25 18.21 27.10 64.41
N TYR A 26 19.44 26.78 64.03
CA TYR A 26 20.52 26.44 64.98
C TYR A 26 20.87 27.64 65.85
N TYR A 27 20.93 28.84 65.27
CA TYR A 27 21.19 30.06 66.05
C TYR A 27 20.11 30.34 67.10
N ASP A 28 18.82 30.28 66.74
CA ASP A 28 17.72 30.49 67.68
C ASP A 28 17.72 29.40 68.78
N LYS A 29 18.06 28.13 68.46
CA LYS A 29 18.23 27.05 69.46
C LYS A 29 19.42 27.32 70.40
N GLY A 30 20.57 27.73 69.85
CA GLY A 30 21.76 28.09 70.62
C GLY A 30 21.47 29.21 71.62
N MET A 31 20.73 30.24 71.20
CA MET A 31 20.28 31.32 72.08
C MET A 31 19.38 30.80 73.22
N GLN A 32 18.43 29.90 72.93
CA GLN A 32 17.57 29.28 73.96
C GLN A 32 18.33 28.40 74.96
N PHE A 33 19.39 27.71 74.53
CA PHE A 33 20.26 26.96 75.45
C PHE A 33 21.12 27.88 76.30
N MET A 34 21.62 28.97 75.70
CA MET A 34 22.40 29.98 76.39
C MET A 34 21.58 30.69 77.49
N GLU A 35 20.31 31.00 77.23
CA GLU A 35 19.38 31.56 78.24
C GLU A 35 19.12 30.60 79.41
N ARG A 36 19.24 29.29 79.18
CA ARG A 36 19.12 28.24 80.21
C ARG A 36 20.44 27.92 80.93
N GLY A 37 21.55 28.58 80.55
CA GLY A 37 22.88 28.30 81.08
C GLY A 37 23.49 26.98 80.60
N GLU A 38 22.93 26.35 79.55
CA GLU A 38 23.44 25.11 78.98
C GLU A 38 24.55 25.40 77.96
N TRP A 39 25.70 25.90 78.44
CA TRP A 39 26.78 26.49 77.61
C TRP A 39 27.36 25.53 76.56
N ILE A 40 27.55 24.25 76.89
CA ILE A 40 28.09 23.25 75.96
C ILE A 40 27.14 22.99 74.80
N ARG A 41 25.81 22.92 75.08
CA ARG A 41 24.79 22.72 74.05
C ARG A 41 24.63 23.98 73.19
N ALA A 42 24.65 25.16 73.82
CA ALA A 42 24.64 26.42 73.11
C ALA A 42 25.84 26.53 72.15
N LEU A 43 27.04 26.19 72.62
CA LEU A 43 28.26 26.20 71.81
C LEU A 43 28.17 25.27 70.60
N ALA A 44 27.61 24.06 70.77
CA ALA A 44 27.41 23.12 69.67
C ALA A 44 26.45 23.68 68.61
N GLU A 45 25.31 24.24 69.02
CA GLU A 45 24.34 24.85 68.10
C GLU A 45 24.91 26.09 67.39
N PHE A 46 25.68 26.93 68.08
CA PHE A 46 26.34 28.06 67.44
C PHE A 46 27.43 27.64 66.46
N LYS A 47 28.15 26.55 66.73
CA LYS A 47 29.11 25.97 65.78
C LYS A 47 28.41 25.42 64.54
N SER A 48 27.25 24.78 64.70
CA SER A 48 26.40 24.37 63.57
C SER A 48 25.91 25.58 62.78
N ALA A 49 25.47 26.64 63.44
CA ALA A 49 25.07 27.88 62.79
C ALA A 49 26.23 28.52 62.01
N SER A 50 27.42 28.65 62.61
CA SER A 50 28.60 29.26 62.00
C SER A 50 29.14 28.46 60.81
N SER A 51 28.99 27.14 60.83
CA SER A 51 29.34 26.28 59.68
C SER A 51 28.49 26.56 58.43
N LEU A 52 27.26 27.05 58.63
CA LEU A 52 26.33 27.40 57.54
C LEU A 52 26.40 28.89 57.17
N GLU A 53 26.58 29.77 58.14
CA GLU A 53 26.78 31.21 57.95
C GLU A 53 27.81 31.71 58.98
N PHE A 54 29.04 31.93 58.54
CA PHE A 54 30.18 32.17 59.43
C PHE A 54 30.23 33.60 59.99
N VAL A 55 29.84 34.61 59.21
CA VAL A 55 30.19 36.01 59.52
C VAL A 55 29.18 36.69 60.46
N ASP A 56 29.68 37.33 61.51
CA ASP A 56 28.90 38.15 62.45
C ASP A 56 28.30 39.39 61.77
N LYS A 57 26.97 39.58 61.92
CA LYS A 57 26.18 40.64 61.29
C LYS A 57 25.14 41.22 62.25
N LYS A 58 25.12 42.55 62.37
CA LYS A 58 24.09 43.30 63.13
C LYS A 58 22.67 43.08 62.59
N LYS A 59 22.51 42.78 61.31
CA LYS A 59 21.22 42.59 60.65
C LYS A 59 21.35 41.51 59.59
N GLN A 60 20.93 40.30 59.90
CA GLN A 60 20.94 39.15 59.00
C GLN A 60 19.50 38.75 58.68
N ARG A 61 19.19 38.55 57.40
CA ARG A 61 17.85 38.14 56.96
C ARG A 61 17.67 36.66 57.20
N THR A 62 16.52 36.27 57.74
CA THR A 62 16.10 34.86 57.89
C THR A 62 15.19 34.47 56.72
N TYR A 63 14.11 33.72 56.94
CA TYR A 63 13.11 33.45 55.91
C TYR A 63 12.03 34.54 55.87
N GLY A 64 11.56 34.86 54.66
CA GLY A 64 10.58 35.93 54.46
C GLY A 64 11.16 37.32 54.72
N THR A 65 10.50 38.11 55.56
CA THR A 65 10.84 39.52 55.85
C THR A 65 11.46 39.72 57.25
N ARG A 66 11.72 38.65 58.01
CA ARG A 66 12.30 38.73 59.37
C ARG A 66 13.83 38.90 59.32
N PHE A 67 14.34 39.84 60.13
CA PHE A 67 15.77 40.06 60.35
C PHE A 67 16.13 39.81 61.82
N ILE A 68 17.30 39.21 62.07
CA ILE A 68 17.85 38.97 63.40
C ILE A 68 19.22 39.63 63.54
N GLN A 69 19.66 39.84 64.78
CA GLN A 69 21.09 40.04 65.07
C GLN A 69 21.75 38.67 65.08
N TYR A 70 22.83 38.50 64.33
CA TYR A 70 23.48 37.22 64.16
C TYR A 70 24.96 37.35 64.49
N PHE A 71 25.38 36.87 65.65
CA PHE A 71 26.75 36.96 66.14
C PHE A 71 27.26 35.62 66.69
N PRO A 72 27.34 34.55 65.88
CA PRO A 72 27.74 33.23 66.35
C PRO A 72 29.09 33.23 67.08
N HIS A 73 30.12 33.93 66.56
CA HIS A 73 31.45 33.96 67.21
C HIS A 73 31.41 34.66 68.57
N ARG A 74 30.62 35.74 68.69
CA ARG A 74 30.42 36.40 69.99
C ARG A 74 29.79 35.46 71.00
N GLU A 75 28.71 34.78 70.60
CA GLU A 75 27.98 33.92 71.53
C GLU A 75 28.82 32.68 71.88
N MET A 76 29.59 32.12 70.94
CA MET A 76 30.57 31.05 71.20
C MET A 76 31.65 31.49 72.19
N GLY A 77 32.23 32.69 72.01
CA GLY A 77 33.23 33.22 72.93
C GLY A 77 32.69 33.46 74.35
N ILE A 78 31.42 33.87 74.47
CA ILE A 78 30.74 33.96 75.78
C ILE A 78 30.49 32.57 76.37
N CYS A 79 30.13 31.57 75.56
CA CYS A 79 29.99 30.20 76.04
C CYS A 79 31.33 29.66 76.57
N HIS A 80 32.43 29.83 75.83
CA HIS A 80 33.77 29.43 76.26
C HIS A 80 34.20 30.15 77.55
N TYR A 81 33.90 31.46 77.67
CA TYR A 81 34.19 32.21 78.90
C TYR A 81 33.48 31.61 80.12
N ASN A 82 32.19 31.26 80.00
CA ASN A 82 31.43 30.65 81.10
C ASN A 82 31.84 29.19 81.38
N LEU A 83 32.54 28.54 80.45
CA LEU A 83 33.12 27.21 80.62
C LEU A 83 34.56 27.25 81.20
N GLY A 84 35.16 28.44 81.37
CA GLY A 84 36.53 28.62 81.87
C GLY A 84 37.61 28.41 80.81
N GLU A 85 37.24 28.34 79.53
CA GLU A 85 38.18 28.15 78.42
C GLU A 85 38.63 29.52 77.88
N TYR A 86 39.47 30.23 78.62
CA TYR A 86 39.79 31.64 78.35
C TYR A 86 40.55 31.88 77.03
N ASP A 87 41.42 30.97 76.60
CA ASP A 87 42.12 31.09 75.32
C ASP A 87 41.15 31.01 74.13
N ASN A 88 40.23 30.03 74.18
CA ASN A 88 39.18 29.86 73.18
C ASN A 88 38.20 31.04 73.20
N ALA A 89 37.84 31.51 74.40
CA ALA A 89 36.98 32.67 74.58
C ALA A 89 37.60 33.93 73.98
N MET A 90 38.89 34.18 74.24
CA MET A 90 39.62 35.32 73.69
C MET A 90 39.69 35.27 72.16
N GLY A 91 40.02 34.10 71.60
CA GLY A 91 40.08 33.90 70.15
C GLY A 91 38.73 34.20 69.46
N GLU A 92 37.64 33.59 69.94
CA GLU A 92 36.31 33.77 69.37
C GLU A 92 35.77 35.21 69.54
N LEU A 93 36.04 35.85 70.69
CA LEU A 93 35.62 37.24 70.93
C LEU A 93 36.41 38.25 70.09
N GLN A 94 37.72 38.05 69.91
CA GLN A 94 38.54 38.87 69.02
C GLN A 94 38.09 38.70 67.56
N LEU A 95 37.77 37.47 67.15
CA LEU A 95 37.25 37.19 65.82
C LEU A 95 35.89 37.85 65.57
N SER A 96 34.96 37.76 66.52
CA SER A 96 33.70 38.49 66.49
C SER A 96 33.89 40.00 66.40
N TYR A 97 34.82 40.55 67.19
CA TYR A 97 35.12 41.99 67.20
C TYR A 97 35.70 42.45 65.86
N ALA A 98 36.55 41.64 65.23
CA ALA A 98 37.12 41.89 63.91
C ALA A 98 36.04 41.91 62.81
N TYR A 99 35.09 40.97 62.82
CA TYR A 99 33.99 40.96 61.86
C TYR A 99 32.98 42.09 62.10
N LYS A 100 32.48 42.20 63.33
CA LYS A 100 31.53 43.26 63.68
C LYS A 100 31.61 43.64 65.16
N LYS A 101 32.24 44.79 65.42
CA LYS A 101 32.28 45.44 66.73
C LYS A 101 30.89 45.46 67.40
N SER A 102 30.82 44.87 68.58
CA SER A 102 29.65 44.90 69.46
C SER A 102 30.10 45.19 70.89
N LYS A 103 29.32 46.01 71.61
CA LYS A 103 29.63 46.39 73.00
C LYS A 103 29.78 45.15 73.90
N ARG A 104 28.90 44.18 73.70
CA ARG A 104 28.89 42.91 74.43
C ARG A 104 30.15 42.05 74.20
N ALA A 105 30.77 42.09 73.01
CA ALA A 105 32.04 41.37 72.80
C ALA A 105 33.20 42.02 73.55
N LEU A 106 33.28 43.35 73.52
CA LEU A 106 34.34 44.12 74.21
C LEU A 106 34.30 43.93 75.73
N GLU A 107 33.10 43.94 76.32
CA GLU A 107 32.90 43.71 77.76
C GLU A 107 33.47 42.37 78.25
N TYR A 108 33.50 41.33 77.41
CA TYR A 108 34.08 40.04 77.78
C TYR A 108 35.58 39.96 77.51
N ILE A 109 36.08 40.65 76.48
CA ILE A 109 37.54 40.77 76.24
C ILE A 109 38.21 41.48 77.43
N ASP A 110 37.62 42.58 77.90
CA ASP A 110 38.16 43.36 79.02
C ASP A 110 38.16 42.58 80.35
N LYS A 111 37.25 41.61 80.52
CA LYS A 111 37.24 40.74 81.71
C LYS A 111 38.42 39.76 81.77
N MET A 112 39.08 39.48 80.64
CA MET A 112 40.11 38.43 80.55
C MET A 112 41.55 38.96 80.57
N SER A 113 41.76 40.27 80.40
CA SER A 113 43.09 40.87 80.19
C SER A 113 43.86 41.26 81.46
N TYR A 114 43.45 40.79 82.64
CA TYR A 114 43.97 41.23 83.94
C TYR A 114 44.43 40.05 84.82
N GLU A 115 45.51 39.36 84.47
CA GLU A 115 46.27 38.49 85.40
C GLU A 115 47.67 38.21 84.86
N GLY A 116 48.73 38.67 85.54
CA GLY A 116 50.13 38.55 85.13
C GLY A 116 51.06 38.19 86.30
N GLY A 117 52.22 37.60 86.00
CA GLY A 117 53.28 37.28 86.98
C GLY A 117 54.60 36.84 86.34
N GLU A 118 55.69 37.46 86.81
CA GLU A 118 57.06 37.53 86.28
C GLU A 118 58.11 36.63 87.01
N ILE A 119 59.12 36.16 86.24
CA ILE A 119 60.60 36.20 86.43
C ILE A 119 61.28 35.36 87.56
N ASP A 120 62.35 34.61 87.23
CA ASP A 120 63.75 34.92 87.65
C ASP A 120 64.86 34.07 87.00
N ILE A 121 66.02 34.71 86.75
CA ILE A 121 67.26 34.19 86.14
C ILE A 121 68.42 34.64 87.02
N GLU A 122 69.33 33.73 87.40
CA GLU A 122 70.77 34.03 87.52
C GLU A 122 71.62 32.76 87.74
N ASP A 123 72.38 32.33 86.72
CA ASP A 123 73.81 32.03 86.90
C ASP A 123 74.53 32.00 85.54
N SER A 124 75.12 33.14 85.17
CA SER A 124 75.80 33.36 83.89
C SER A 124 77.30 33.52 84.14
N ILE A 125 78.09 32.72 83.42
CA ILE A 125 79.36 33.06 82.73
C ILE A 125 80.10 31.77 82.34
N ALA A 126 79.96 30.66 83.07
CA ALA A 126 80.46 29.34 82.66
C ALA A 126 79.58 28.66 81.59
N GLN A 127 78.27 28.99 81.57
CA GLN A 127 77.36 28.53 80.53
C GLN A 127 77.64 29.18 79.17
N ARG A 128 78.19 30.40 79.08
CA ARG A 128 78.33 31.14 77.80
C ARG A 128 79.30 30.50 76.80
N GLU A 129 80.39 29.90 77.24
CA GLU A 129 81.35 29.26 76.32
C GLU A 129 80.90 27.87 75.87
N LYS A 130 80.23 27.12 76.76
CA LYS A 130 79.57 25.86 76.42
C LYS A 130 78.36 26.11 75.51
N HIS A 131 77.54 27.13 75.82
CA HIS A 131 76.44 27.58 74.96
C HIS A 131 76.93 28.09 73.62
N LYS A 132 78.11 28.71 73.49
CA LYS A 132 78.59 29.18 72.20
C LYS A 132 78.99 28.01 71.29
N LYS A 133 79.67 26.99 71.82
CA LYS A 133 79.96 25.75 71.07
C LYS A 133 78.70 24.92 70.81
N GLU A 134 77.82 24.78 71.79
CA GLU A 134 76.52 24.13 71.63
C GLU A 134 75.64 24.91 70.65
N GLN A 135 75.64 26.25 70.63
CA GLN A 135 74.90 27.07 69.65
C GLN A 135 75.49 26.98 68.25
N GLU A 136 76.82 26.94 68.09
CA GLU A 136 77.46 26.73 66.78
C GLU A 136 77.18 25.32 66.24
N GLU A 137 77.21 24.29 67.10
CA GLU A 137 76.85 22.91 66.74
C GLU A 137 75.34 22.77 66.46
N LEU A 138 74.47 23.43 67.25
CA LEU A 138 73.03 23.49 67.02
C LEU A 138 72.69 24.25 65.75
N ALA A 139 73.41 25.33 65.42
CA ALA A 139 73.23 26.09 64.18
C ALA A 139 73.66 25.30 62.95
N LEU A 140 74.73 24.49 63.04
CA LEU A 140 75.12 23.57 61.98
C LEU A 140 74.07 22.48 61.78
N ARG A 141 73.58 21.87 62.88
CA ARG A 141 72.49 20.89 62.85
C ARG A 141 71.18 21.48 62.33
N GLN A 142 70.88 22.74 62.66
CA GLN A 142 69.71 23.44 62.14
C GLN A 142 69.83 23.70 60.64
N LYS A 143 71.01 24.09 60.15
CA LYS A 143 71.27 24.20 58.70
C LYS A 143 71.15 22.86 57.98
N GLU A 144 71.70 21.79 58.54
CA GLU A 144 71.56 20.44 57.98
C GLU A 144 70.10 19.98 57.97
N MET A 145 69.35 20.24 59.05
CA MET A 145 67.92 19.94 59.10
C MET A 145 67.09 20.82 58.15
N GLU A 146 67.42 22.09 57.97
CA GLU A 146 66.76 22.96 56.97
C GLU A 146 67.06 22.50 55.54
N GLU A 147 68.29 22.07 55.25
CA GLU A 147 68.66 21.53 53.95
C GLU A 147 67.98 20.17 53.69
N GLN A 148 67.85 19.33 54.71
CA GLN A 148 67.06 18.10 54.66
C GLN A 148 65.57 18.39 54.46
N LYS A 149 65.00 19.35 55.19
CA LYS A 149 63.60 19.77 55.02
C LYS A 149 63.34 20.31 53.62
N LYS A 150 64.24 21.12 53.06
CA LYS A 150 64.12 21.59 51.66
C LYS A 150 64.15 20.44 50.67
N LYS A 151 65.06 19.47 50.85
CA LYS A 151 65.11 18.26 50.00
C LYS A 151 63.85 17.41 50.15
N GLU A 152 63.29 17.31 51.35
CA GLU A 152 62.05 16.59 51.64
C GLU A 152 60.83 17.30 51.04
N GLU A 153 60.75 18.63 51.13
CA GLU A 153 59.73 19.45 50.47
C GLU A 153 59.80 19.33 48.93
N GLU A 154 61.00 19.37 48.35
CA GLU A 154 61.20 19.13 46.92
C GLU A 154 60.76 17.71 46.50
N LEU A 155 61.03 16.70 47.33
CA LEU A 155 60.58 15.32 47.11
C LEU A 155 59.05 15.22 47.18
N ILE A 156 58.40 15.85 48.16
CA ILE A 156 56.95 15.89 48.29
C ILE A 156 56.32 16.60 47.08
N GLN A 157 56.92 17.69 46.61
CA GLN A 157 56.44 18.41 45.44
C GLN A 157 56.55 17.55 44.17
N LYS A 158 57.69 16.89 43.95
CA LYS A 158 57.86 15.92 42.85
C LYS A 158 56.88 14.76 42.96
N GLN A 159 56.61 14.28 44.17
CA GLN A 159 55.68 13.17 44.39
C GLN A 159 54.24 13.57 44.05
N LYS A 160 53.82 14.80 44.38
CA LYS A 160 52.53 15.36 43.96
C LYS A 160 52.42 15.52 42.45
N GLU A 161 53.46 16.05 41.79
CA GLU A 161 53.49 16.20 40.34
C GLU A 161 53.38 14.85 39.62
N ILE A 162 54.13 13.84 40.09
CA ILE A 162 54.04 12.46 39.59
C ILE A 162 52.65 11.88 39.84
N GLU A 163 52.04 12.14 40.99
CA GLU A 163 50.70 11.63 41.31
C GLU A 163 49.64 12.25 40.39
N GLU A 164 49.67 13.56 40.16
CA GLU A 164 48.78 14.26 39.23
C GLU A 164 48.97 13.77 37.78
N GLU A 165 50.20 13.62 37.32
CA GLU A 165 50.52 13.08 36.00
C GLU A 165 50.04 11.63 35.86
N SER A 166 50.25 10.80 36.89
CA SER A 166 49.77 9.41 36.90
C SER A 166 48.24 9.31 36.82
N LYS A 167 47.53 10.26 37.43
CA LYS A 167 46.07 10.35 37.37
C LYS A 167 45.60 10.73 35.97
N ARG A 168 46.23 11.73 35.35
CA ARG A 168 45.94 12.13 33.96
C ARG A 168 46.17 10.98 32.98
N LEU A 169 47.31 10.29 33.08
CA LEU A 169 47.63 9.14 32.24
C LEU A 169 46.66 7.97 32.44
N LYS A 170 46.17 7.73 33.67
CA LYS A 170 45.12 6.72 33.91
C LYS A 170 43.81 7.07 33.22
N GLU A 171 43.39 8.35 33.26
CA GLU A 171 42.19 8.82 32.57
C GLU A 171 42.32 8.72 31.05
N GLU A 172 43.47 9.09 30.48
CA GLU A 172 43.74 8.94 29.05
C GLU A 172 43.78 7.48 28.62
N LYS A 173 44.39 6.60 29.44
CA LYS A 173 44.39 5.16 29.21
C LYS A 173 42.98 4.57 29.19
N GLU A 174 42.10 5.00 30.09
CA GLU A 174 40.69 4.57 30.10
C GLU A 174 39.93 5.08 28.87
N LYS A 175 40.16 6.33 28.44
CA LYS A 175 39.59 6.85 27.19
C LYS A 175 40.07 6.05 25.97
N ALA A 176 41.37 5.74 25.91
CA ALA A 176 41.94 4.95 24.83
C ALA A 176 41.40 3.51 24.79
N LYS A 177 41.19 2.87 25.95
CA LYS A 177 40.54 1.54 26.02
C LYS A 177 39.12 1.56 25.47
N LYS A 178 38.32 2.56 25.82
CA LYS A 178 36.95 2.68 25.31
C LYS A 178 36.91 2.83 23.79
N ILE A 179 37.82 3.64 23.24
CA ILE A 179 37.96 3.79 21.78
C ILE A 179 38.36 2.46 21.15
N LEU A 180 39.28 1.71 21.76
CA LEU A 180 39.71 0.40 21.25
C LEU A 180 38.56 -0.62 21.26
N GLU A 181 37.73 -0.61 22.30
CA GLU A 181 36.55 -1.48 22.41
C GLU A 181 35.49 -1.13 21.35
N GLU A 182 35.24 0.15 21.12
CA GLU A 182 34.33 0.63 20.07
C GLU A 182 34.84 0.25 18.66
N LEU A 183 36.15 0.39 18.41
CA LEU A 183 36.76 -0.02 17.14
C LEU A 183 36.68 -1.54 16.93
N ALA A 184 36.87 -2.34 17.98
CA ALA A 184 36.73 -3.80 17.90
C ALA A 184 35.29 -4.22 17.59
N LEU A 185 34.29 -3.56 18.22
CA LEU A 185 32.88 -3.79 17.92
C LEU A 185 32.56 -3.46 16.45
N ARG A 186 33.03 -2.30 15.98
CA ARG A 186 32.83 -1.85 14.60
C ARG A 186 33.52 -2.75 13.57
N GLN A 187 34.69 -3.30 13.88
CA GLN A 187 35.34 -4.31 13.03
C GLN A 187 34.50 -5.58 12.90
N LYS A 188 33.95 -6.06 14.02
CA LYS A 188 33.07 -7.24 14.01
C LYS A 188 31.80 -7.01 13.19
N GLU A 189 31.18 -5.84 13.31
CA GLU A 189 30.02 -5.46 12.49
C GLU A 189 30.35 -5.40 10.98
N MET A 190 31.53 -4.87 10.62
CA MET A 190 31.98 -4.85 9.23
C MET A 190 32.29 -6.25 8.68
N GLU A 191 32.82 -7.16 9.50
CA GLU A 191 33.02 -8.57 9.10
C GLU A 191 31.70 -9.28 8.86
N GLU A 192 30.72 -9.12 9.75
CA GLU A 192 29.38 -9.68 9.58
C GLU A 192 28.65 -9.11 8.35
N GLN A 193 28.85 -7.82 8.06
CA GLN A 193 28.34 -7.20 6.82
C GLN A 193 29.00 -7.80 5.57
N LYS A 194 30.33 -8.00 5.59
CA LYS A 194 31.05 -8.63 4.47
C LYS A 194 30.59 -10.07 4.22
N GLU A 195 30.33 -10.85 5.27
CA GLU A 195 29.78 -12.20 5.14
C GLU A 195 28.39 -12.19 4.49
N LYS A 196 27.51 -11.28 4.91
CA LYS A 196 26.18 -11.10 4.31
C LYS A 196 26.26 -10.66 2.83
N GLU A 197 27.20 -9.76 2.50
CA GLU A 197 27.43 -9.35 1.10
C GLU A 197 27.95 -10.51 0.24
N GLN A 198 28.82 -11.36 0.78
CA GLN A 198 29.31 -12.57 0.09
C GLN A 198 28.19 -13.58 -0.13
N GLU A 199 27.33 -13.80 0.86
CA GLU A 199 26.16 -14.68 0.74
C GLU A 199 25.17 -14.16 -0.31
N LEU A 200 24.89 -12.84 -0.29
CA LEU A 200 24.03 -12.21 -1.29
C LEU A 200 24.60 -12.33 -2.72
N ALA A 201 25.92 -12.17 -2.87
CA ALA A 201 26.60 -12.34 -4.15
C ALA A 201 26.54 -13.79 -4.66
N LEU A 202 26.58 -14.78 -3.76
CA LEU A 202 26.41 -16.20 -4.10
C LEU A 202 24.97 -16.49 -4.57
N ILE A 203 23.97 -15.99 -3.84
CA ILE A 203 22.56 -16.12 -4.20
C ILE A 203 22.27 -15.47 -5.56
N GLN A 204 22.83 -14.28 -5.82
CA GLN A 204 22.68 -13.61 -7.12
C GLN A 204 23.27 -14.44 -8.26
N LYS A 205 24.43 -15.07 -8.06
CA LYS A 205 25.03 -15.98 -9.05
C LYS A 205 24.14 -17.20 -9.32
N GLU A 206 23.56 -17.81 -8.28
CA GLU A 206 22.64 -18.94 -8.47
C GLU A 206 21.36 -18.54 -9.23
N ILE A 207 20.81 -17.36 -8.95
CA ILE A 207 19.65 -16.82 -9.66
C ILE A 207 20.00 -16.60 -11.14
N GLU A 208 21.17 -16.02 -11.41
CA GLU A 208 21.62 -15.78 -12.78
C GLU A 208 21.91 -17.08 -13.55
N GLU A 209 22.46 -18.09 -12.88
CA GLU A 209 22.65 -19.43 -13.46
C GLU A 209 21.30 -20.11 -13.77
N LYS A 210 20.33 -20.03 -12.86
CA LYS A 210 18.96 -20.53 -13.11
C LYS A 210 18.29 -19.81 -14.27
N ARG A 211 18.43 -18.48 -14.35
CA ARG A 211 17.92 -17.68 -15.48
C ARG A 211 18.58 -18.12 -16.79
N ARG A 212 19.89 -18.32 -16.80
CA ARG A 212 20.63 -18.79 -18.00
C ARG A 212 20.16 -20.18 -18.44
N LEU A 213 19.92 -21.09 -17.49
CA LEU A 213 19.38 -22.43 -17.77
C LEU A 213 17.95 -22.36 -18.32
N GLU A 214 17.09 -21.46 -17.81
CA GLU A 214 15.76 -21.23 -18.36
C GLU A 214 15.80 -20.62 -19.75
N GLU A 215 16.66 -19.63 -20.00
CA GLU A 215 16.87 -19.05 -21.33
C GLU A 215 17.39 -20.09 -22.33
N GLU A 216 18.29 -20.99 -21.92
CA GLU A 216 18.74 -22.11 -22.76
C GLU A 216 17.63 -23.11 -23.04
N LYS A 217 16.77 -23.43 -22.04
CA LYS A 217 15.58 -24.27 -22.24
C LYS A 217 14.59 -23.63 -23.20
N GLN A 218 14.34 -22.32 -23.06
CA GLN A 218 13.48 -21.56 -23.97
C GLN A 218 14.06 -21.54 -25.38
N LYS A 219 15.37 -21.27 -25.55
CA LYS A 219 16.02 -21.31 -26.87
C LYS A 219 16.00 -22.71 -27.49
N LYS A 220 16.15 -23.77 -26.70
CA LYS A 220 16.00 -25.16 -27.18
C LYS A 220 14.57 -25.44 -27.62
N ALA A 221 13.58 -25.10 -26.79
CA ALA A 221 12.17 -25.25 -27.13
C ALA A 221 11.80 -24.43 -28.38
N GLN A 222 12.35 -23.22 -28.53
CA GLN A 222 12.08 -22.37 -29.68
C GLN A 222 12.74 -22.89 -30.96
N ARG A 223 13.94 -23.48 -30.87
CA ARG A 223 14.56 -24.21 -31.99
C ARG A 223 13.76 -25.46 -32.35
N GLU A 224 13.23 -26.17 -31.36
CA GLU A 224 12.40 -27.35 -31.58
C GLU A 224 11.07 -26.98 -32.24
N ILE A 225 10.44 -25.88 -31.81
CA ILE A 225 9.28 -25.28 -32.48
C ILE A 225 9.64 -24.89 -33.91
N GLU A 226 10.78 -24.21 -34.16
CA GLU A 226 11.18 -23.82 -35.51
C GLU A 226 11.44 -25.05 -36.41
N ILE A 227 12.01 -26.12 -35.86
CA ILE A 227 12.20 -27.39 -36.58
C ILE A 227 10.84 -28.01 -36.89
N LEU A 228 9.93 -28.07 -35.92
CA LEU A 228 8.58 -28.60 -36.10
C LEU A 228 7.75 -27.74 -37.07
N GLU A 229 7.90 -26.41 -37.06
CA GLU A 229 7.28 -25.50 -38.00
C GLU A 229 7.79 -25.75 -39.41
N LYS A 230 9.10 -25.92 -39.60
CA LYS A 230 9.67 -26.32 -40.89
C LYS A 230 9.22 -27.72 -41.32
N GLU A 231 9.08 -28.66 -40.38
CA GLU A 231 8.57 -30.00 -40.68
C GLU A 231 7.08 -29.97 -41.02
N ILE A 232 6.29 -29.12 -40.36
CA ILE A 232 4.89 -28.86 -40.66
C ILE A 232 4.78 -28.18 -42.03
N GLU A 233 5.62 -27.19 -42.33
CA GLU A 233 5.66 -26.51 -43.62
C GLU A 233 6.06 -27.48 -44.74
N GLN A 234 7.06 -28.34 -44.51
CA GLN A 234 7.43 -29.40 -45.44
C GLN A 234 6.30 -30.42 -45.61
N LYS A 235 5.66 -30.86 -44.53
CA LYS A 235 4.48 -31.75 -44.59
C LYS A 235 3.28 -31.06 -45.22
N GLN A 236 3.13 -29.74 -45.08
CA GLN A 236 2.09 -28.96 -45.74
C GLN A 236 2.40 -28.81 -47.23
N LEU A 237 3.66 -28.63 -47.61
CA LEU A 237 4.10 -28.56 -49.01
C LEU A 237 4.01 -29.94 -49.68
N GLU A 238 4.33 -31.00 -48.94
CA GLU A 238 4.16 -32.39 -49.36
C GLU A 238 2.67 -32.73 -49.45
N LEU A 239 1.88 -32.34 -48.46
CA LEU A 239 0.42 -32.40 -48.49
C LEU A 239 -0.15 -31.52 -49.60
N GLU A 240 0.45 -30.40 -49.99
CA GLU A 240 0.03 -29.57 -51.12
C GLU A 240 0.41 -30.22 -52.46
N ARG A 241 1.53 -30.94 -52.52
CA ARG A 241 1.91 -31.74 -53.70
C ARG A 241 1.03 -32.98 -53.83
N GLU A 242 0.70 -33.62 -52.72
CA GLU A 242 -0.27 -34.72 -52.64
C GLU A 242 -1.69 -34.20 -52.89
N LYS A 243 -2.06 -33.03 -52.36
CA LYS A 243 -3.31 -32.34 -52.66
C LYS A 243 -3.35 -31.94 -54.10
N LYS A 244 -2.31 -31.40 -54.75
CA LYS A 244 -2.32 -31.16 -56.20
C LYS A 244 -2.53 -32.45 -57.01
N LYS A 245 -1.88 -33.54 -56.61
CA LYS A 245 -2.12 -34.88 -57.18
C LYS A 245 -3.54 -35.43 -56.87
N THR A 246 -4.14 -34.99 -55.77
CA THR A 246 -5.47 -35.38 -55.31
C THR A 246 -6.55 -34.39 -55.77
N GLU A 247 -6.23 -33.15 -56.14
CA GLU A 247 -7.05 -32.04 -56.61
C GLU A 247 -7.28 -32.19 -58.12
N GLU A 248 -6.34 -32.81 -58.85
CA GLU A 248 -6.63 -33.44 -60.15
C GLU A 248 -7.63 -34.62 -60.03
N GLN A 249 -7.92 -35.12 -58.83
CA GLN A 249 -8.87 -36.23 -58.59
C GLN A 249 -10.01 -35.91 -57.60
N LYS A 250 -10.05 -34.72 -57.01
CA LYS A 250 -11.01 -34.28 -55.98
C LYS A 250 -11.10 -32.75 -56.00
N GLU A 251 -11.54 -32.20 -57.12
CA GLU A 251 -12.65 -31.25 -57.03
C GLU A 251 -13.78 -31.99 -56.27
N LYS A 252 -13.81 -31.83 -54.94
CA LYS A 252 -14.93 -32.18 -54.05
C LYS A 252 -14.55 -31.89 -52.59
N LYS A 253 -15.26 -30.91 -52.02
CA LYS A 253 -15.55 -30.67 -50.58
C LYS A 253 -14.80 -29.52 -49.88
N THR A 254 -15.46 -28.38 -50.00
CA THR A 254 -15.65 -27.22 -49.11
C THR A 254 -15.05 -27.21 -47.69
N ASP A 255 -14.41 -26.07 -47.40
CA ASP A 255 -13.98 -25.50 -46.12
C ASP A 255 -15.09 -25.44 -45.05
N ILE A 256 -14.87 -26.11 -43.91
CA ILE A 256 -15.72 -26.01 -42.70
C ILE A 256 -14.97 -25.33 -41.52
N SER A 257 -13.71 -24.91 -41.69
CA SER A 257 -12.83 -24.49 -40.58
C SER A 257 -12.95 -23.04 -40.11
N LYS A 258 -13.92 -22.25 -40.61
CA LYS A 258 -14.04 -20.80 -40.32
C LYS A 258 -15.24 -20.39 -39.46
N LEU A 259 -16.04 -21.34 -38.97
CA LEU A 259 -17.19 -21.03 -38.11
C LEU A 259 -16.75 -20.98 -36.64
N PRO A 260 -17.15 -19.96 -35.86
CA PRO A 260 -16.84 -19.88 -34.44
C PRO A 260 -17.48 -21.05 -33.68
N LEU A 261 -16.76 -21.54 -32.65
CA LEU A 261 -17.19 -22.64 -31.78
C LEU A 261 -18.53 -22.25 -31.11
N GLY A 262 -19.64 -22.88 -31.51
CA GLY A 262 -20.98 -22.60 -30.96
C GLY A 262 -22.11 -22.45 -31.99
N ALA A 263 -21.79 -22.24 -33.28
CA ALA A 263 -22.76 -22.17 -34.38
C ALA A 263 -23.23 -23.56 -34.86
N LEU A 264 -23.62 -24.45 -33.94
CA LEU A 264 -23.78 -25.90 -34.19
C LEU A 264 -25.09 -26.32 -34.89
N THR A 265 -25.97 -25.41 -35.26
CA THR A 265 -27.32 -25.80 -35.72
C THR A 265 -27.40 -26.16 -37.20
N TYR A 266 -26.58 -25.57 -38.09
CA TYR A 266 -26.48 -25.91 -39.52
C TYR A 266 -25.36 -25.11 -40.21
N ASP A 267 -24.97 -25.50 -41.43
CA ASP A 267 -24.02 -24.76 -42.28
C ASP A 267 -24.82 -23.92 -43.32
N PRO A 268 -24.84 -22.58 -43.21
CA PRO A 268 -25.60 -21.72 -44.12
C PRO A 268 -25.20 -21.85 -45.59
N SER A 269 -24.00 -22.37 -45.88
CA SER A 269 -23.54 -22.59 -47.26
C SER A 269 -24.20 -23.80 -47.93
N LYS A 270 -24.77 -24.72 -47.14
CA LYS A 270 -25.45 -25.92 -47.64
C LYS A 270 -26.95 -25.71 -47.87
N VAL A 271 -27.51 -24.65 -47.30
CA VAL A 271 -28.92 -24.32 -47.47
C VAL A 271 -29.14 -23.62 -48.81
N THR A 272 -30.18 -24.06 -49.51
CA THR A 272 -30.60 -23.54 -50.78
C THR A 272 -31.07 -22.09 -50.60
N GLN A 273 -30.29 -21.12 -51.09
CA GLN A 273 -30.70 -19.73 -51.04
C GLN A 273 -31.79 -19.47 -52.08
N VAL A 274 -33.00 -19.28 -51.60
CA VAL A 274 -34.14 -18.89 -52.43
C VAL A 274 -34.62 -17.52 -52.00
N GLY A 275 -34.50 -16.56 -52.91
CA GLY A 275 -34.73 -15.14 -52.60
C GLY A 275 -33.55 -14.49 -51.86
N SER A 276 -33.81 -13.38 -51.18
CA SER A 276 -32.81 -12.67 -50.37
C SER A 276 -32.74 -13.23 -48.96
N ARG A 277 -31.53 -13.39 -48.42
CA ARG A 277 -31.30 -13.66 -46.99
C ARG A 277 -31.97 -12.60 -46.10
N LEU A 278 -32.42 -13.00 -44.91
CA LEU A 278 -32.86 -12.09 -43.85
C LEU A 278 -31.88 -10.94 -43.69
N SER A 279 -32.39 -9.72 -43.81
CA SER A 279 -31.59 -8.53 -43.74
C SER A 279 -31.57 -7.94 -42.35
N ILE A 280 -30.36 -7.71 -41.83
CA ILE A 280 -30.15 -7.26 -40.46
C ILE A 280 -29.40 -5.94 -40.46
N ALA A 281 -29.87 -5.02 -39.65
CA ALA A 281 -29.29 -3.70 -39.47
C ALA A 281 -28.92 -3.53 -37.98
N VAL A 282 -27.65 -3.22 -37.71
CA VAL A 282 -27.15 -3.03 -36.34
C VAL A 282 -27.01 -1.53 -36.06
N LEU A 283 -27.85 -1.02 -35.16
CA LEU A 283 -27.72 0.36 -34.71
C LEU A 283 -26.60 0.50 -33.69
N THR A 284 -26.16 1.74 -33.48
CA THR A 284 -25.11 2.06 -32.51
C THR A 284 -25.55 1.63 -31.11
N PHE A 285 -24.68 0.89 -30.42
CA PHE A 285 -24.96 0.40 -29.08
C PHE A 285 -25.03 1.56 -28.08
N GLU A 286 -25.98 1.50 -27.18
CA GLU A 286 -26.00 2.38 -26.01
C GLU A 286 -24.99 1.91 -24.98
N SER A 287 -24.55 2.81 -24.10
CA SER A 287 -23.69 2.40 -23.00
C SER A 287 -23.82 3.30 -21.77
N ASN A 288 -23.36 2.79 -20.63
CA ASN A 288 -23.12 3.63 -19.47
C ASN A 288 -21.85 4.47 -19.64
N GLU A 289 -21.67 5.51 -18.81
CA GLU A 289 -20.56 6.47 -18.94
C GLU A 289 -19.18 5.80 -19.05
N LYS A 290 -18.97 4.71 -18.31
CA LYS A 290 -17.70 3.96 -18.28
C LYS A 290 -17.37 3.24 -19.60
N ALA A 291 -18.38 2.99 -20.43
CA ALA A 291 -18.28 2.19 -21.65
C ALA A 291 -18.39 3.01 -22.93
N GLN A 292 -18.43 4.35 -22.86
CA GLN A 292 -18.59 5.22 -24.04
C GLN A 292 -17.52 4.97 -25.11
N ASN A 293 -16.26 4.80 -24.70
CA ASN A 293 -15.13 4.59 -25.62
C ASN A 293 -15.15 3.22 -26.33
N LEU A 294 -16.04 2.31 -25.93
CA LEU A 294 -16.11 0.94 -26.48
C LEU A 294 -17.28 0.76 -27.46
N ILE A 295 -18.21 1.72 -27.51
CA ILE A 295 -19.42 1.65 -28.35
C ILE A 295 -19.06 1.31 -29.80
N GLU A 296 -18.13 2.06 -30.37
CA GLU A 296 -17.74 1.92 -31.77
C GLU A 296 -17.10 0.55 -32.04
N SER A 297 -16.12 0.18 -31.21
CA SER A 297 -15.40 -1.09 -31.34
C SER A 297 -16.33 -2.31 -31.18
N VAL A 298 -17.24 -2.28 -30.21
CA VAL A 298 -18.21 -3.34 -29.97
C VAL A 298 -19.22 -3.46 -31.12
N THR A 299 -19.74 -2.33 -31.60
CA THR A 299 -20.71 -2.30 -32.69
C THR A 299 -20.10 -2.86 -33.98
N GLU A 300 -18.90 -2.40 -34.35
CA GLU A 300 -18.20 -2.87 -35.56
C GLU A 300 -17.78 -4.35 -35.45
N LYS A 301 -17.36 -4.80 -34.26
CA LYS A 301 -17.06 -6.22 -34.02
C LYS A 301 -18.31 -7.08 -34.20
N LEU A 302 -19.47 -6.66 -33.70
CA LEU A 302 -20.72 -7.40 -33.87
C LEU A 302 -21.11 -7.50 -35.34
N ILE A 303 -21.07 -6.38 -36.08
CA ILE A 303 -21.32 -6.35 -37.53
C ILE A 303 -20.39 -7.34 -38.24
N THR A 304 -19.10 -7.29 -37.94
CA THR A 304 -18.09 -8.20 -38.50
C THR A 304 -18.42 -9.66 -38.23
N GLN A 305 -18.82 -10.00 -37.00
CA GLN A 305 -19.20 -11.38 -36.65
C GLN A 305 -20.45 -11.84 -37.39
N LEU A 306 -21.49 -11.00 -37.48
CA LEU A 306 -22.72 -11.33 -38.23
C LEU A 306 -22.45 -11.53 -39.73
N VAL A 307 -21.53 -10.76 -40.32
CA VAL A 307 -21.08 -10.96 -41.71
C VAL A 307 -20.33 -12.29 -41.85
N ASN A 308 -19.42 -12.60 -40.93
CA ASN A 308 -18.61 -13.84 -40.96
C ASN A 308 -19.45 -15.11 -40.82
N LEU A 309 -20.57 -15.03 -40.09
CA LEU A 309 -21.53 -16.12 -39.96
C LEU A 309 -22.28 -16.42 -41.28
N ARG A 310 -22.20 -15.54 -42.30
CA ARG A 310 -22.75 -15.73 -43.67
C ARG A 310 -24.25 -16.07 -43.73
N ARG A 311 -24.97 -15.84 -42.64
CA ARG A 311 -26.41 -16.11 -42.49
C ARG A 311 -27.28 -14.95 -42.95
N PHE A 312 -26.85 -13.73 -42.64
CA PHE A 312 -27.64 -12.53 -42.83
C PHE A 312 -27.13 -11.68 -44.00
N ARG A 313 -28.01 -10.88 -44.60
CA ARG A 313 -27.63 -9.72 -45.40
C ARG A 313 -27.46 -8.53 -44.46
N VAL A 314 -26.23 -8.24 -44.04
CA VAL A 314 -25.98 -7.14 -43.11
C VAL A 314 -26.03 -5.81 -43.86
N ILE A 315 -26.82 -4.86 -43.36
CA ILE A 315 -26.95 -3.52 -43.92
C ILE A 315 -25.85 -2.64 -43.36
N GLU A 316 -25.18 -1.89 -44.24
CA GLU A 316 -24.12 -0.99 -43.84
C GLU A 316 -24.62 0.15 -42.95
N ARG A 317 -23.79 0.51 -41.97
CA ARG A 317 -24.09 1.61 -41.04
C ARG A 317 -24.18 2.97 -41.71
N SER A 318 -23.40 3.19 -42.78
CA SER A 318 -23.44 4.40 -43.60
C SER A 318 -24.85 4.67 -44.16
N ALA A 319 -25.54 3.62 -44.60
CA ALA A 319 -26.90 3.71 -45.13
C ALA A 319 -27.90 4.13 -44.05
N MET A 320 -27.80 3.56 -42.85
CA MET A 320 -28.63 3.96 -41.70
C MET A 320 -28.40 5.42 -41.31
N ASN A 321 -27.13 5.84 -41.20
CA ASN A 321 -26.76 7.21 -40.85
C ASN A 321 -27.30 8.22 -41.88
N LYS A 322 -27.24 7.89 -43.17
CA LYS A 322 -27.78 8.73 -44.24
C LYS A 322 -29.28 8.93 -44.09
N ILE A 323 -30.04 7.84 -43.90
CA ILE A 323 -31.50 7.92 -43.69
C ILE A 323 -31.83 8.71 -42.42
N MET A 324 -31.10 8.48 -41.33
CA MET A 324 -31.27 9.18 -40.07
C MET A 324 -31.08 10.70 -40.24
N GLN A 325 -30.06 11.12 -41.00
CA GLN A 325 -29.80 12.53 -41.31
C GLN A 325 -30.86 13.14 -42.24
N GLU A 326 -31.24 12.43 -43.31
CA GLU A 326 -32.24 12.89 -44.28
C GLU A 326 -33.62 13.11 -43.65
N GLN A 327 -34.03 12.18 -42.77
CA GLN A 327 -35.31 12.26 -42.07
C GLN A 327 -35.24 13.08 -40.77
N LYS A 328 -34.06 13.63 -40.42
CA LYS A 328 -33.80 14.35 -39.16
C LYS A 328 -34.21 13.56 -37.92
N LEU A 329 -34.10 12.24 -37.99
CA LEU A 329 -34.42 11.33 -36.89
C LEU A 329 -33.24 11.27 -35.90
N GLY A 330 -33.51 11.03 -34.62
CA GLY A 330 -32.50 10.58 -33.64
C GLY A 330 -31.25 11.45 -33.43
N MET A 331 -31.32 12.77 -33.59
CA MET A 331 -30.15 13.69 -33.50
C MET A 331 -29.46 13.74 -32.13
N THR A 332 -30.02 13.12 -31.09
CA THR A 332 -29.57 13.24 -29.68
C THR A 332 -28.79 12.03 -29.16
N GLY A 333 -28.45 11.06 -30.02
CA GLY A 333 -27.69 9.85 -29.63
C GLY A 333 -28.50 8.83 -28.84
N PHE A 334 -29.75 9.15 -28.48
CA PHE A 334 -30.76 8.20 -28.03
C PHE A 334 -31.76 7.98 -29.17
N VAL A 335 -31.87 6.73 -29.63
CA VAL A 335 -32.84 6.31 -30.63
C VAL A 335 -33.82 5.39 -29.93
N ASP A 336 -35.07 5.82 -29.78
CA ASP A 336 -36.13 4.96 -29.25
C ASP A 336 -36.44 3.80 -30.22
N ASP A 337 -37.05 2.75 -29.68
CA ASP A 337 -37.36 1.54 -30.43
C ASP A 337 -38.27 1.84 -31.67
N GLU A 338 -39.17 2.85 -31.61
CA GLU A 338 -40.06 3.22 -32.73
C GLU A 338 -39.28 3.86 -33.89
N THR A 339 -38.40 4.82 -33.56
CA THR A 339 -37.51 5.49 -34.51
C THR A 339 -36.56 4.46 -35.14
N ALA A 340 -36.03 3.54 -34.35
CA ALA A 340 -35.17 2.45 -34.83
C ALA A 340 -35.88 1.56 -35.86
N ILE A 341 -37.13 1.17 -35.59
CA ILE A 341 -37.97 0.41 -36.52
C ILE A 341 -38.23 1.21 -37.81
N GLN A 342 -38.53 2.50 -37.71
CA GLN A 342 -38.78 3.36 -38.88
C GLN A 342 -37.54 3.45 -39.78
N VAL A 343 -36.36 3.67 -39.18
CA VAL A 343 -35.09 3.69 -39.92
C VAL A 343 -34.84 2.34 -40.58
N GLY A 344 -35.09 1.24 -39.86
CA GLY A 344 -35.00 -0.12 -40.40
C GLY A 344 -35.86 -0.35 -41.63
N LYS A 345 -37.13 0.08 -41.59
CA LYS A 345 -38.04 0.01 -42.75
C LYS A 345 -37.49 0.77 -43.95
N LEU A 346 -36.96 1.97 -43.72
CA LEU A 346 -36.45 2.85 -44.78
C LEU A 346 -35.17 2.30 -45.44
N VAL A 347 -34.29 1.64 -44.68
CA VAL A 347 -33.09 0.97 -45.23
C VAL A 347 -33.38 -0.42 -45.78
N GLY A 348 -34.61 -0.92 -45.64
CA GLY A 348 -34.99 -2.26 -46.07
C GLY A 348 -34.34 -3.37 -45.23
N ALA A 349 -34.28 -3.16 -43.91
CA ALA A 349 -33.92 -4.17 -42.92
C ALA A 349 -35.17 -4.97 -42.51
N ASP A 350 -35.08 -6.29 -42.47
CA ASP A 350 -36.10 -7.15 -41.87
C ASP A 350 -36.00 -7.09 -40.34
N VAL A 351 -34.78 -7.01 -39.81
CA VAL A 351 -34.50 -7.01 -38.37
C VAL A 351 -33.56 -5.86 -38.00
N ILE A 352 -33.92 -5.11 -36.96
CA ILE A 352 -33.07 -4.11 -36.34
C ILE A 352 -32.51 -4.64 -35.03
N VAL A 353 -31.18 -4.60 -34.89
CA VAL A 353 -30.46 -4.96 -33.67
C VAL A 353 -30.10 -3.70 -32.90
N LEU A 354 -30.62 -3.62 -31.69
CA LEU A 354 -30.28 -2.64 -30.67
C LEU A 354 -29.41 -3.32 -29.63
N GLY A 355 -28.45 -2.60 -29.06
CA GLY A 355 -27.60 -3.16 -28.03
C GLY A 355 -27.27 -2.18 -26.93
N ARG A 356 -26.88 -2.72 -25.76
CA ARG A 356 -26.41 -1.94 -24.62
C ARG A 356 -25.19 -2.58 -23.99
N ILE A 357 -24.20 -1.76 -23.66
CA ILE A 357 -22.96 -2.11 -22.98
C ILE A 357 -22.98 -1.51 -21.58
N ASN A 358 -22.91 -2.35 -20.56
CA ASN A 358 -22.81 -1.92 -19.17
C ASN A 358 -21.49 -2.40 -18.60
N LEU A 359 -20.66 -1.45 -18.16
CA LEU A 359 -19.42 -1.74 -17.45
C LEU A 359 -19.49 -1.27 -16.00
N GLU A 360 -19.22 -2.19 -15.08
CA GLU A 360 -19.02 -1.93 -13.67
C GLU A 360 -17.64 -2.40 -13.23
N ILE A 361 -17.27 -2.14 -11.97
CA ILE A 361 -15.96 -2.51 -11.45
C ILE A 361 -15.85 -4.04 -11.45
N GLY A 362 -15.01 -4.58 -12.34
CA GLY A 362 -14.83 -6.02 -12.46
C GLY A 362 -16.03 -6.75 -13.06
N PHE A 363 -16.94 -6.06 -13.75
CA PHE A 363 -18.08 -6.72 -14.40
C PHE A 363 -18.43 -6.06 -15.72
N ALA A 364 -18.59 -6.85 -16.77
CA ALA A 364 -19.03 -6.39 -18.07
C ALA A 364 -20.30 -7.14 -18.46
N LYS A 365 -21.29 -6.42 -18.99
CA LYS A 365 -22.51 -6.99 -19.56
C LYS A 365 -22.80 -6.36 -20.91
N ILE A 366 -23.06 -7.20 -21.90
CA ILE A 366 -23.53 -6.79 -23.23
C ILE A 366 -24.88 -7.44 -23.44
N SER A 367 -25.86 -6.65 -23.84
CA SER A 367 -27.19 -7.13 -24.23
C SER A 367 -27.52 -6.69 -25.63
N ALA A 368 -28.21 -7.54 -26.37
CA ALA A 368 -28.72 -7.26 -27.71
C ALA A 368 -30.19 -7.66 -27.82
N ARG A 369 -30.95 -6.82 -28.52
CA ARG A 369 -32.37 -6.99 -28.82
C ARG A 369 -32.55 -6.87 -30.33
N GLY A 370 -33.20 -7.86 -30.94
CA GLY A 370 -33.53 -7.87 -32.37
C GLY A 370 -35.04 -7.70 -32.53
N ILE A 371 -35.45 -6.68 -33.28
CA ILE A 371 -36.86 -6.33 -33.50
C ILE A 371 -37.18 -6.55 -34.98
N ASP A 372 -38.24 -7.28 -35.27
CA ASP A 372 -38.78 -7.40 -36.63
C ASP A 372 -39.40 -6.07 -37.05
N THR A 373 -38.93 -5.51 -38.17
CA THR A 373 -39.35 -4.16 -38.57
C THR A 373 -40.79 -4.13 -39.07
N GLU A 374 -41.33 -5.22 -39.62
CA GLU A 374 -42.71 -5.27 -40.10
C GLU A 374 -43.70 -5.43 -38.96
N THR A 375 -43.47 -6.39 -38.06
CA THR A 375 -44.40 -6.73 -36.97
C THR A 375 -44.16 -5.92 -35.70
N SER A 376 -42.99 -5.29 -35.57
CA SER A 376 -42.52 -4.63 -34.34
C SER A 376 -42.37 -5.58 -33.15
N GLU A 377 -42.28 -6.89 -33.39
CA GLU A 377 -42.10 -7.90 -32.34
C GLU A 377 -40.61 -8.07 -31.98
N LEU A 378 -40.33 -8.26 -30.69
CA LEU A 378 -38.99 -8.61 -30.19
C LEU A 378 -38.72 -10.09 -30.46
N ILE A 379 -37.95 -10.37 -31.50
CA ILE A 379 -37.64 -11.73 -31.96
C ILE A 379 -36.31 -12.27 -31.41
N VAL A 380 -35.41 -11.39 -30.96
CA VAL A 380 -34.16 -11.75 -30.30
C VAL A 380 -33.99 -10.96 -29.02
N ALA A 381 -33.62 -11.63 -27.92
CA ALA A 381 -33.28 -11.00 -26.66
C ALA A 381 -32.17 -11.80 -25.97
N LYS A 382 -30.94 -11.29 -26.00
CA LYS A 382 -29.75 -11.98 -25.52
C LYS A 382 -28.90 -11.09 -24.64
N GLU A 383 -28.25 -11.71 -23.67
CA GLU A 383 -27.27 -11.05 -22.82
C GLU A 383 -26.09 -11.97 -22.53
N ALA A 384 -24.91 -11.39 -22.46
CA ALA A 384 -23.68 -12.04 -22.08
C ALA A 384 -22.98 -11.19 -21.01
N ASN A 385 -22.38 -11.85 -20.02
CA ASN A 385 -21.71 -11.19 -18.91
C ASN A 385 -20.36 -11.83 -18.55
N SER A 386 -19.44 -11.02 -18.05
CA SER A 386 -18.11 -11.43 -17.61
C SER A 386 -17.76 -10.83 -16.25
N GLY A 387 -17.03 -11.58 -15.42
CA GLY A 387 -16.50 -11.15 -14.13
C GLY A 387 -15.24 -10.29 -14.20
N ASN A 388 -14.96 -9.67 -15.34
CA ASN A 388 -13.98 -8.59 -15.47
C ASN A 388 -14.29 -7.75 -16.72
N THR A 389 -13.57 -6.63 -16.87
CA THR A 389 -13.75 -5.65 -17.95
C THR A 389 -12.56 -5.61 -18.91
N SER A 390 -11.81 -6.71 -19.08
CA SER A 390 -10.72 -6.73 -20.05
C SER A 390 -11.27 -6.65 -21.47
N ILE A 391 -10.53 -5.99 -22.37
CA ILE A 391 -10.93 -5.84 -23.79
C ILE A 391 -11.15 -7.22 -24.42
N GLU A 392 -10.27 -8.18 -24.16
CA GLU A 392 -10.40 -9.56 -24.65
C GLU A 392 -11.72 -10.21 -24.23
N ASN A 393 -12.15 -10.01 -22.97
CA ASN A 393 -13.42 -10.59 -22.52
C ASN A 393 -14.61 -9.84 -23.10
N ILE A 394 -14.54 -8.53 -23.28
CA ILE A 394 -15.58 -7.76 -23.98
C ILE A 394 -15.73 -8.26 -25.42
N GLU A 395 -14.63 -8.51 -26.13
CA GLU A 395 -14.68 -9.11 -27.47
C GLU A 395 -15.34 -10.49 -27.48
N LYS A 396 -15.04 -11.34 -26.49
CA LYS A 396 -15.69 -12.65 -26.32
C LYS A 396 -17.19 -12.52 -26.05
N LEU A 397 -17.61 -11.53 -25.25
CA LEU A 397 -19.03 -11.26 -25.02
C LEU A 397 -19.75 -10.87 -26.32
N VAL A 398 -19.12 -10.06 -27.17
CA VAL A 398 -19.69 -9.68 -28.47
C VAL A 398 -19.81 -10.89 -29.40
N GLU A 399 -18.79 -11.74 -29.43
CA GLU A 399 -18.82 -12.99 -30.20
C GLU A 399 -19.95 -13.92 -29.73
N GLN A 400 -20.09 -14.10 -28.41
CA GLN A 400 -21.17 -14.88 -27.83
C GLN A 400 -22.55 -14.32 -28.22
N VAL A 401 -22.75 -13.01 -28.11
CA VAL A 401 -24.00 -12.35 -28.53
C VAL A 401 -24.28 -12.57 -30.02
N ALA A 402 -23.27 -12.52 -30.88
CA ALA A 402 -23.43 -12.79 -32.31
C ALA A 402 -23.87 -14.24 -32.58
N ILE A 403 -23.27 -15.21 -31.88
CA ILE A 403 -23.65 -16.63 -31.96
C ILE A 403 -25.08 -16.84 -31.44
N ASP A 404 -25.45 -16.17 -30.36
CA ASP A 404 -26.79 -16.26 -29.80
C ASP A 404 -27.87 -15.68 -30.73
N ILE A 405 -27.57 -14.56 -31.41
CA ILE A 405 -28.43 -14.00 -32.48
C ILE A 405 -28.55 -15.00 -33.64
N TYR A 406 -27.44 -15.62 -34.05
CA TYR A 406 -27.43 -16.63 -35.11
C TYR A 406 -28.32 -17.84 -34.77
N ASN A 407 -28.29 -18.28 -33.52
CA ASN A 407 -29.06 -19.42 -33.05
C ASN A 407 -30.57 -19.11 -32.91
N ASP A 408 -30.94 -17.88 -32.55
CA ASP A 408 -32.35 -17.47 -32.47
C ASP A 408 -32.99 -17.20 -33.84
N LEU A 409 -32.18 -16.98 -34.89
CA LEU A 409 -32.62 -16.73 -36.27
C LEU A 409 -32.09 -17.81 -37.23
N PRO A 410 -32.50 -19.09 -37.06
CA PRO A 410 -31.96 -20.19 -37.84
C PRO A 410 -32.42 -20.11 -39.31
N LEU A 411 -31.62 -20.70 -40.21
CA LEU A 411 -31.92 -20.88 -41.63
C LEU A 411 -32.11 -22.39 -41.84
N VAL A 412 -33.38 -22.81 -41.76
CA VAL A 412 -33.78 -24.21 -41.88
C VAL A 412 -34.62 -24.44 -43.12
N GLU A 413 -34.46 -25.63 -43.70
CA GLU A 413 -35.28 -26.11 -44.81
C GLU A 413 -36.35 -27.08 -44.28
N GLY A 414 -37.49 -27.10 -44.95
CA GLY A 414 -38.62 -27.96 -44.68
C GLY A 414 -39.36 -28.33 -45.95
N ILE A 415 -40.53 -28.92 -45.78
CA ILE A 415 -41.43 -29.35 -46.85
C ILE A 415 -42.84 -28.88 -46.54
N VAL A 416 -43.61 -28.55 -47.57
CA VAL A 416 -45.05 -28.34 -47.50
C VAL A 416 -45.74 -29.69 -47.31
N VAL A 417 -46.37 -29.86 -46.15
CA VAL A 417 -47.04 -31.10 -45.74
C VAL A 417 -48.49 -31.13 -46.22
N GLU A 418 -49.18 -29.99 -46.19
CA GLU A 418 -50.59 -29.87 -46.58
C GLU A 418 -50.86 -28.43 -47.05
N VAL A 419 -51.79 -28.27 -48.00
CA VAL A 419 -52.20 -26.95 -48.52
C VAL A 419 -53.72 -26.83 -48.43
N GLU A 420 -54.17 -25.94 -47.56
CA GLU A 420 -55.58 -25.51 -47.47
C GLU A 420 -55.76 -24.17 -48.21
N GLU A 421 -57.00 -23.66 -48.28
CA GLU A 421 -57.32 -22.44 -49.06
C GLU A 421 -56.49 -21.21 -48.60
N ASP A 422 -56.29 -21.04 -47.29
CA ASP A 422 -55.61 -19.88 -46.69
C ASP A 422 -54.39 -20.24 -45.82
N GLN A 423 -54.13 -21.53 -45.62
CA GLN A 423 -53.11 -22.03 -44.70
C GLN A 423 -52.22 -23.08 -45.35
N ILE A 424 -50.93 -23.01 -45.05
CA ILE A 424 -49.92 -23.94 -45.53
C ILE A 424 -49.26 -24.58 -44.32
N PHE A 425 -49.27 -25.92 -44.29
CA PHE A 425 -48.68 -26.70 -43.22
C PHE A 425 -47.25 -27.06 -43.60
N LEU A 426 -46.30 -26.79 -42.70
CA LEU A 426 -44.88 -26.96 -42.96
C LEU A 426 -44.28 -27.98 -41.99
N SER A 427 -43.32 -28.77 -42.47
CA SER A 427 -42.60 -29.80 -41.69
C SER A 427 -41.51 -29.22 -40.78
N ILE A 428 -41.63 -27.95 -40.38
CA ILE A 428 -40.67 -27.24 -39.52
C ILE A 428 -41.43 -26.66 -38.33
N GLY A 429 -40.92 -26.91 -37.12
CA GLY A 429 -41.56 -26.51 -35.87
C GLY A 429 -40.61 -25.78 -34.92
N SER A 430 -41.03 -25.66 -33.66
CA SER A 430 -40.23 -25.01 -32.63
C SER A 430 -38.95 -25.77 -32.29
N ASP A 431 -38.90 -27.08 -32.55
CA ASP A 431 -37.72 -27.93 -32.36
C ASP A 431 -36.50 -27.48 -33.19
N VAL A 432 -36.76 -26.90 -34.37
CA VAL A 432 -35.75 -26.32 -35.26
C VAL A 432 -35.75 -24.79 -35.24
N GLY A 433 -36.39 -24.19 -34.22
CA GLY A 433 -36.36 -22.75 -33.94
C GLY A 433 -37.33 -21.90 -34.73
N VAL A 434 -38.31 -22.48 -35.42
CA VAL A 434 -39.41 -21.73 -36.04
C VAL A 434 -40.31 -21.13 -34.97
N ARG A 435 -40.77 -19.90 -35.18
CA ARG A 435 -41.65 -19.16 -34.28
C ARG A 435 -42.80 -18.54 -35.05
N LYS A 436 -43.83 -18.08 -34.34
CA LYS A 436 -44.83 -17.21 -34.93
C LYS A 436 -44.12 -15.95 -35.47
N GLY A 437 -44.52 -15.50 -36.66
CA GLY A 437 -43.89 -14.40 -37.38
C GLY A 437 -42.72 -14.81 -38.27
N THR A 438 -42.17 -16.03 -38.13
CA THR A 438 -41.07 -16.50 -39.00
C THR A 438 -41.49 -16.43 -40.47
N LYS A 439 -40.72 -15.70 -41.27
CA LYS A 439 -40.91 -15.60 -42.72
C LYS A 439 -40.22 -16.76 -43.42
N CYS A 440 -40.88 -17.33 -44.41
CA CYS A 440 -40.36 -18.44 -45.20
C CYS A 440 -40.59 -18.19 -46.69
N VAL A 441 -39.80 -18.86 -47.54
CA VAL A 441 -40.00 -18.89 -48.99
C VAL A 441 -40.30 -20.32 -49.40
N ALA A 442 -41.48 -20.54 -49.99
CA ALA A 442 -41.83 -21.79 -50.64
C ALA A 442 -41.23 -21.83 -52.05
N TYR A 443 -40.68 -22.96 -52.45
CA TYR A 443 -40.00 -23.11 -53.73
C TYR A 443 -40.06 -24.53 -54.28
N LYS A 444 -40.00 -24.62 -55.60
CA LYS A 444 -39.92 -25.89 -56.32
C LYS A 444 -38.49 -26.18 -56.73
N GLU A 445 -38.02 -27.38 -56.44
CA GLU A 445 -36.75 -27.89 -56.97
C GLU A 445 -36.95 -28.36 -58.41
N GLY A 446 -36.08 -27.87 -59.29
CA GLY A 446 -36.08 -28.19 -60.71
C GLY A 446 -34.87 -29.03 -61.10
N LYS A 447 -34.38 -28.80 -62.32
CA LYS A 447 -33.28 -29.56 -62.91
C LYS A 447 -31.99 -29.45 -62.08
N ILE A 448 -31.37 -30.59 -61.80
CA ILE A 448 -30.02 -30.69 -61.20
C ILE A 448 -28.98 -30.49 -62.29
N TYR A 449 -27.97 -29.67 -62.02
CA TYR A 449 -26.82 -29.42 -62.89
C TYR A 449 -25.61 -30.19 -62.39
N TYR A 450 -24.89 -30.81 -63.33
CA TYR A 450 -23.71 -31.60 -63.04
C TYR A 450 -22.49 -31.00 -63.72
N HIS A 451 -21.32 -31.13 -63.09
CA HIS A 451 -20.06 -30.78 -63.72
C HIS A 451 -19.79 -31.78 -64.86
N PRO A 452 -19.56 -31.30 -66.10
CA PRO A 452 -19.54 -32.17 -67.27
C PRO A 452 -18.39 -33.18 -67.27
N GLN A 453 -17.34 -32.93 -66.49
CA GLN A 453 -16.13 -33.77 -66.45
C GLN A 453 -16.07 -34.65 -65.21
N THR A 454 -16.45 -34.13 -64.04
CA THR A 454 -16.32 -34.83 -62.74
C THR A 454 -17.61 -35.50 -62.28
N GLY A 455 -18.75 -35.18 -62.91
CA GLY A 455 -20.07 -35.65 -62.47
C GLY A 455 -20.47 -35.15 -61.08
N GLU A 456 -19.75 -34.18 -60.50
CA GLU A 456 -20.20 -33.40 -59.34
C GLU A 456 -21.59 -32.83 -59.56
N VAL A 457 -22.44 -32.82 -58.52
CA VAL A 457 -23.64 -31.97 -58.53
C VAL A 457 -23.17 -30.54 -58.28
N LEU A 458 -23.33 -29.66 -59.26
CA LEU A 458 -23.01 -28.24 -59.14
C LEU A 458 -24.12 -27.45 -58.44
N GLY A 459 -25.36 -27.91 -58.58
CA GLY A 459 -26.52 -27.26 -57.98
C GLY A 459 -27.81 -27.74 -58.61
N LYS A 460 -28.90 -27.08 -58.22
CA LYS A 460 -30.26 -27.34 -58.72
C LYS A 460 -30.94 -26.03 -59.07
N ASN A 461 -31.74 -26.04 -60.14
CA ASN A 461 -32.61 -24.91 -60.42
C ASN A 461 -33.68 -24.83 -59.32
N VAL A 462 -34.00 -23.62 -58.88
CA VAL A 462 -35.02 -23.38 -57.86
C VAL A 462 -35.97 -22.31 -58.34
N THR A 463 -37.27 -22.57 -58.23
CA THR A 463 -38.30 -21.62 -58.64
C THR A 463 -39.07 -21.16 -57.41
N PRO A 464 -39.01 -19.88 -57.00
CA PRO A 464 -39.78 -19.37 -55.87
C PRO A 464 -41.28 -19.35 -56.20
N LEU A 465 -42.09 -19.90 -55.32
CA LEU A 465 -43.54 -20.04 -55.46
C LEU A 465 -44.32 -19.02 -54.62
N GLY A 466 -43.76 -18.60 -53.49
CA GLY A 466 -44.36 -17.55 -52.66
C GLY A 466 -43.64 -17.35 -51.34
N GLU A 467 -43.93 -16.22 -50.71
CA GLU A 467 -43.51 -15.87 -49.36
C GLU A 467 -44.62 -16.21 -48.36
N LEU A 468 -44.23 -16.83 -47.26
CA LEU A 468 -45.11 -17.31 -46.20
C LEU A 468 -44.73 -16.65 -44.87
N ILE A 469 -45.70 -16.43 -43.99
CA ILE A 469 -45.47 -16.04 -42.60
C ILE A 469 -46.10 -17.05 -41.66
N VAL A 470 -45.33 -17.55 -40.71
CA VAL A 470 -45.79 -18.54 -39.74
C VAL A 470 -46.77 -17.88 -38.76
N ILE A 471 -47.98 -18.43 -38.65
CA ILE A 471 -49.04 -17.93 -37.76
C ILE A 471 -49.22 -18.79 -36.51
N GLN A 472 -48.87 -20.08 -36.59
CA GLN A 472 -48.94 -21.03 -35.47
C GLN A 472 -47.79 -22.03 -35.56
N VAL A 473 -47.25 -22.42 -34.40
CA VAL A 473 -46.13 -23.36 -34.30
C VAL A 473 -46.48 -24.47 -33.33
N GLN A 474 -46.12 -25.70 -33.69
CA GLN A 474 -46.07 -26.87 -32.83
C GLN A 474 -44.62 -27.40 -32.80
N GLU A 475 -44.38 -28.46 -32.04
CA GLU A 475 -43.01 -28.98 -31.84
C GLU A 475 -42.31 -29.28 -33.16
N LYS A 476 -42.95 -30.01 -34.08
CA LYS A 476 -42.35 -30.51 -35.34
C LYS A 476 -42.99 -29.96 -36.61
N MET A 477 -43.96 -29.06 -36.48
CA MET A 477 -44.70 -28.51 -37.61
C MET A 477 -45.15 -27.08 -37.32
N SER A 478 -45.46 -26.35 -38.38
CA SER A 478 -46.01 -25.00 -38.29
C SER A 478 -47.08 -24.78 -39.35
N ILE A 479 -47.93 -23.79 -39.10
CA ILE A 479 -48.96 -23.34 -40.03
C ILE A 479 -48.59 -21.92 -40.44
N ALA A 480 -48.54 -21.66 -41.73
CA ALA A 480 -48.18 -20.39 -42.31
C ALA A 480 -49.27 -19.86 -43.24
N LYS A 481 -49.32 -18.53 -43.39
CA LYS A 481 -50.19 -17.84 -44.34
C LYS A 481 -49.35 -17.28 -45.49
N VAL A 482 -49.88 -17.30 -46.70
CA VAL A 482 -49.25 -16.68 -47.87
C VAL A 482 -49.32 -15.16 -47.77
N ILE A 483 -48.17 -14.48 -47.83
CA ILE A 483 -48.06 -13.01 -47.83
C ILE A 483 -47.71 -12.43 -49.21
N GLY A 484 -47.08 -13.23 -50.07
CA GLY A 484 -46.80 -12.86 -51.45
C GLY A 484 -46.79 -14.11 -52.34
N LYS A 485 -47.53 -14.09 -53.45
CA LYS A 485 -47.70 -15.28 -54.31
C LYS A 485 -47.10 -15.02 -55.70
N THR A 486 -46.16 -15.87 -56.11
CA THR A 486 -45.57 -15.86 -57.45
C THR A 486 -45.98 -17.08 -58.28
N GLY A 487 -46.36 -18.18 -57.62
CA GLY A 487 -46.79 -19.43 -58.23
C GLY A 487 -47.81 -20.20 -57.38
N LYS A 488 -48.21 -21.38 -57.86
CA LYS A 488 -49.04 -22.32 -57.09
C LYS A 488 -48.14 -23.14 -56.18
N ILE A 489 -48.48 -23.21 -54.89
CA ILE A 489 -47.80 -24.04 -53.89
C ILE A 489 -48.58 -25.35 -53.76
N GLU A 490 -47.88 -26.47 -53.80
CA GLU A 490 -48.41 -27.82 -53.74
C GLU A 490 -47.72 -28.62 -52.62
N ILE A 491 -48.32 -29.76 -52.25
CA ILE A 491 -47.72 -30.69 -51.28
C ILE A 491 -46.36 -31.17 -51.84
N GLU A 492 -45.40 -31.40 -50.95
CA GLU A 492 -44.00 -31.78 -51.24
C GLU A 492 -43.09 -30.66 -51.78
N ASP A 493 -43.62 -29.46 -52.07
CA ASP A 493 -42.78 -28.30 -52.36
C ASP A 493 -41.87 -27.99 -51.16
N LYS A 494 -40.69 -27.45 -51.43
CA LYS A 494 -39.72 -27.12 -50.38
C LYS A 494 -40.03 -25.77 -49.78
N VAL A 495 -39.64 -25.60 -48.52
CA VAL A 495 -39.69 -24.31 -47.83
C VAL A 495 -38.35 -24.03 -47.18
N VAL A 496 -37.92 -22.78 -47.17
CA VAL A 496 -36.73 -22.32 -46.44
C VAL A 496 -37.08 -21.08 -45.63
N VAL A 497 -36.61 -21.03 -44.38
CA VAL A 497 -36.74 -19.83 -43.53
C VAL A 497 -35.89 -18.70 -44.10
N LYS A 498 -36.41 -17.47 -44.12
CA LYS A 498 -35.66 -16.30 -44.61
C LYS A 498 -34.51 -15.94 -43.70
#